data_AF-W7CYE4-F1
#
_entry.id   AF-W7CYE4-F1
#
_cell.length_a   1.000
_cell.length_b   1.000
_cell.length_c   1.000
_cell.angle_alpha   90.00
_cell.angle_beta   90.00
_cell.angle_gamma   90.00
#
_symmetry.space_group_name_H-M   'P 1'
#
loop_
_entity.id
_entity.type
_entity.pdbx_description
1 polymer ?
#
loop_
_entity_poly.entity_id
_entity_poly.type
_entity_poly.pdbx_seq_one_letter_code
_entity_poly.pdbx_strand_id
1 'polypeptide(L)'
;MSKEYAESFYQSMAWKKCRRGYIDSVGGLCERCLRRKKFKPGKIVHHIKYITEENIDDVYITLNWSNLEYLCQDCHNQEHHANVMVDKGLTFDKEGNLIQLSPPSN
;
A
#
# COMPACT_ATOMS: atom_id res chain seq x y z
N MET A 1 -4.32 7.03 -3.56
CA MET A 1 -4.50 7.84 -4.79
C MET A 1 -3.21 7.77 -5.58
N SER A 2 -3.25 7.45 -6.88
CA SER A 2 -2.06 7.55 -7.73
C SER A 2 -1.72 9.02 -7.92
N LYS A 3 -0.44 9.37 -7.81
CA LYS A 3 0.05 10.70 -8.17
C LYS A 3 -0.15 10.92 -9.68
N GLU A 4 -0.37 12.15 -10.11
CA GLU A 4 -0.74 12.49 -11.51
C GLU A 4 0.24 11.91 -12.54
N TYR A 5 1.55 11.95 -12.28
CA TYR A 5 2.56 11.39 -13.20
C TYR A 5 2.39 9.90 -13.48
N ALA A 6 1.75 9.13 -12.59
CA ALA A 6 1.62 7.69 -12.71
C ALA A 6 0.30 7.25 -13.34
N GLU A 7 -0.61 8.18 -13.64
CA GLU A 7 -1.95 7.86 -14.13
C GLU A 7 -1.91 7.08 -15.45
N SER A 8 -1.11 7.55 -16.41
CA SER A 8 -0.94 6.90 -17.73
C SER A 8 -0.41 5.46 -17.59
N PHE A 9 0.56 5.25 -16.70
CA PHE A 9 1.09 3.93 -16.38
C PHE A 9 0.01 3.00 -15.83
N TYR A 10 -0.76 3.45 -14.82
CA TYR A 10 -1.81 2.62 -14.22
C TYR A 10 -2.99 2.36 -15.18
N GLN A 11 -3.21 3.22 -16.17
CA GLN A 11 -4.20 2.99 -17.23
C GLN A 11 -3.68 2.11 -18.38
N SER A 12 -2.37 1.93 -18.48
CA SER A 12 -1.72 1.18 -19.56
C SER A 12 -2.15 -0.29 -19.62
N MET A 13 -2.16 -0.86 -20.83
CA MET A 13 -2.41 -2.28 -21.04
C MET A 13 -1.30 -3.16 -20.45
N ALA A 14 -0.06 -2.67 -20.44
CA ALA A 14 1.08 -3.38 -19.87
C ALA A 14 0.88 -3.62 -18.36
N TRP A 15 0.54 -2.57 -17.61
CA TRP A 15 0.23 -2.70 -16.18
C TRP A 15 -0.97 -3.59 -15.93
N LYS A 16 -2.09 -3.40 -16.66
CA LYS A 16 -3.30 -4.23 -16.49
C LYS A 16 -3.02 -5.72 -16.67
N LYS A 17 -2.22 -6.09 -17.68
CA LYS A 17 -1.79 -7.47 -17.93
C LYS A 17 -0.85 -7.99 -16.85
N CYS A 18 0.18 -7.22 -16.49
CA CYS A 18 1.11 -7.57 -15.42
C CYS A 18 0.38 -7.80 -14.10
N ARG A 19 -0.46 -6.85 -13.68
CA ARG A 19 -1.29 -6.93 -12.48
C ARG A 19 -2.15 -8.18 -12.48
N ARG A 20 -2.84 -8.49 -13.59
CA ARG A 20 -3.70 -9.68 -13.66
C ARG A 20 -2.88 -10.97 -13.55
N GLY A 21 -1.80 -11.09 -14.32
CA GLY A 21 -0.93 -12.26 -14.28
C GLY A 21 -0.32 -12.49 -12.90
N TYR A 22 0.12 -11.42 -12.23
CA TYR A 22 0.65 -11.49 -10.88
C TYR A 22 -0.40 -12.00 -9.87
N ILE A 23 -1.62 -11.43 -9.89
CA ILE A 23 -2.73 -11.86 -9.01
C ILE A 23 -3.05 -13.35 -9.21
N ASP A 24 -3.10 -13.80 -10.46
CA ASP A 24 -3.39 -15.20 -10.78
C ASP A 24 -2.25 -16.13 -10.28
N SER A 25 -1.00 -15.68 -10.38
CA SER A 25 0.17 -16.45 -9.90
C SER A 25 0.22 -16.67 -8.39
N VAL A 26 -0.34 -15.73 -7.61
CA VAL A 26 -0.38 -15.80 -6.14
C VAL A 26 -1.72 -16.35 -5.61
N GLY A 27 -2.57 -16.87 -6.49
CA GLY A 27 -3.84 -17.50 -6.12
C GLY A 27 -4.89 -16.53 -5.57
N GLY A 28 -4.76 -15.23 -5.85
CA GLY A 28 -5.72 -14.21 -5.40
C GLY A 28 -5.78 -13.95 -3.88
N LEU A 29 -4.85 -14.51 -3.11
CA LEU A 29 -4.80 -14.32 -1.66
C LEU A 29 -3.82 -13.20 -1.29
N CYS A 30 -4.09 -12.54 -0.16
CA CYS A 30 -3.16 -11.59 0.42
C CYS A 30 -1.90 -12.34 0.90
N GLU A 31 -0.76 -12.03 0.31
CA GLU A 31 0.50 -12.74 0.57
C GLU A 31 0.96 -12.55 2.03
N ARG A 32 0.83 -11.34 2.59
CA ARG A 32 1.12 -11.07 4.02
C ARG A 32 0.23 -11.87 4.96
N CYS A 33 -1.07 -11.97 4.65
CA CYS A 33 -1.98 -12.77 5.47
C CYS A 33 -1.64 -14.26 5.38
N LEU A 34 -1.32 -14.75 4.19
CA LEU A 34 -0.96 -16.15 3.97
C LEU A 34 0.29 -16.54 4.76
N ARG A 35 1.33 -15.69 4.77
CA ARG A 35 2.53 -15.88 5.62
C ARG A 35 2.20 -15.96 7.11
N ARG A 36 1.12 -15.31 7.55
CA ARG A 36 0.60 -15.35 8.92
C ARG A 36 -0.44 -16.47 9.14
N LYS A 37 -0.55 -17.43 8.21
CA LYS A 37 -1.54 -18.52 8.22
C LYS A 37 -3.00 -18.05 8.24
N LYS A 38 -3.28 -16.89 7.64
CA LYS A 38 -4.63 -16.33 7.47
C LYS A 38 -5.01 -16.31 6.00
N PHE A 39 -6.18 -16.85 5.67
CA PHE A 39 -6.69 -16.88 4.29
C PHE A 39 -7.62 -15.70 4.07
N LYS A 40 -7.10 -14.62 3.50
CA LYS A 40 -7.86 -13.41 3.17
C LYS A 40 -7.64 -13.08 1.69
N PRO A 41 -8.69 -12.74 0.92
CA PRO A 41 -8.51 -12.28 -0.45
C PRO A 41 -7.66 -11.00 -0.47
N GLY A 42 -6.79 -10.91 -1.48
CA GLY A 42 -6.12 -9.64 -1.77
C GLY A 42 -7.09 -8.64 -2.41
N LYS A 43 -6.65 -7.38 -2.51
CA LYS A 43 -7.42 -6.28 -3.10
C LYS A 43 -6.55 -5.43 -4.01
N ILE A 44 -5.32 -5.15 -3.59
CA ILE A 44 -4.42 -4.19 -4.23
C ILE A 44 -3.09 -4.90 -4.51
N VAL A 45 -2.57 -4.76 -5.74
CA VAL A 45 -1.17 -5.10 -6.03
C VAL A 45 -0.35 -3.86 -5.68
N HIS A 46 0.59 -4.04 -4.77
CA HIS A 46 1.44 -3.02 -4.20
C HIS A 46 2.86 -3.16 -4.75
N HIS A 47 3.51 -2.05 -5.07
CA HIS A 47 4.92 -2.02 -5.44
C HIS A 47 5.79 -1.89 -4.19
N ILE A 48 6.67 -2.86 -3.93
CA ILE A 48 7.57 -2.90 -2.76
C ILE A 48 8.54 -1.71 -2.80
N LYS A 49 9.23 -1.53 -3.93
CA LYS A 49 9.94 -0.30 -4.27
C LYS A 49 8.94 0.63 -4.96
N TYR A 50 8.67 1.76 -4.32
CA TYR A 50 7.72 2.75 -4.81
C TYR A 50 8.10 3.28 -6.18
N ILE A 51 7.06 3.46 -7.00
CA ILE A 51 7.18 4.19 -8.25
C ILE A 51 7.30 5.68 -7.94
N THR A 52 8.28 6.34 -8.53
CA THR A 52 8.54 7.79 -8.47
C THR A 52 8.56 8.39 -9.87
N GLU A 53 8.61 9.71 -9.98
CA GLU A 53 8.70 10.39 -11.29
C GLU A 53 9.98 9.99 -12.03
N GLU A 54 11.07 9.77 -11.29
CA GLU A 54 12.38 9.43 -11.85
C GLU A 54 12.49 7.98 -12.32
N ASN A 55 11.57 7.11 -11.88
CA ASN A 55 11.68 5.67 -12.11
C ASN A 55 10.47 5.05 -12.85
N ILE A 56 9.47 5.86 -13.22
CA ILE A 56 8.22 5.43 -13.88
C ILE A 56 8.46 4.72 -15.21
N ASP A 57 9.53 5.06 -15.92
CA ASP A 57 9.88 4.47 -17.22
C ASP A 57 10.76 3.20 -17.09
N ASP A 58 11.20 2.85 -15.87
CA ASP A 58 11.99 1.65 -15.63
C ASP A 58 11.08 0.42 -15.46
N VAL A 59 11.01 -0.42 -16.50
CA VAL A 59 10.21 -1.66 -16.51
C VAL A 59 10.66 -2.69 -15.46
N TYR A 60 11.92 -2.63 -15.01
CA TYR A 60 12.44 -3.49 -13.94
C TYR A 60 11.95 -3.07 -12.55
N ILE A 61 11.32 -1.89 -12.45
CA ILE A 61 10.63 -1.41 -11.25
C ILE A 61 9.12 -1.54 -11.43
N THR A 62 8.59 -1.05 -12.55
CA THR A 62 7.14 -0.89 -12.73
C THR A 62 6.40 -2.20 -13.05
N LEU A 63 7.06 -3.14 -13.75
CA LEU A 63 6.46 -4.39 -14.23
C LEU A 63 7.13 -5.66 -13.70
N ASN A 64 8.16 -5.53 -12.86
CA ASN A 64 8.88 -6.65 -12.28
C ASN A 64 8.10 -7.32 -11.15
N TRP A 65 7.79 -8.60 -11.28
CA TRP A 65 7.02 -9.37 -10.30
C TRP A 65 7.72 -9.48 -8.95
N SER A 66 9.05 -9.47 -8.90
CA SER A 66 9.80 -9.45 -7.63
C SER A 66 9.64 -8.13 -6.87
N ASN A 67 9.11 -7.09 -7.52
CA ASN A 67 8.79 -5.81 -6.91
C ASN A 67 7.30 -5.65 -6.57
N LEU A 68 6.49 -6.72 -6.71
CA LEU A 68 5.05 -6.67 -6.45
C LEU A 68 4.69 -7.49 -5.21
N GLU A 69 3.58 -7.12 -4.58
CA GLU A 69 2.93 -7.91 -3.53
C GLU A 69 1.41 -7.72 -3.61
N TYR A 70 0.64 -8.80 -3.54
CA TYR A 70 -0.82 -8.73 -3.51
C TYR A 70 -1.34 -8.69 -2.08
N LEU A 71 -1.98 -7.58 -1.72
CA LEU A 71 -2.34 -7.25 -0.35
C LEU A 71 -3.84 -7.02 -0.19
N CYS A 72 -4.37 -7.43 0.96
CA CYS A 72 -5.68 -6.96 1.42
C CYS A 72 -5.58 -5.49 1.85
N GLN A 73 -6.73 -4.80 1.98
CA GLN A 73 -6.77 -3.38 2.33
C GLN A 73 -6.03 -3.08 3.65
N ASP A 74 -6.23 -3.90 4.69
CA ASP A 74 -5.61 -3.68 6.00
C ASP A 74 -4.08 -3.79 5.92
N CYS A 75 -3.56 -4.79 5.21
CA CYS A 75 -2.12 -4.97 5.03
C CYS A 75 -1.51 -3.86 4.18
N HIS A 76 -2.22 -3.39 3.16
CA HIS A 76 -1.81 -2.23 2.37
C HIS A 76 -1.81 -0.94 3.21
N ASN A 77 -2.85 -0.74 4.02
CA ASN A 77 -2.93 0.43 4.91
C ASN A 77 -1.85 0.40 5.98
N GLN A 78 -1.51 -0.76 6.52
CA GLN A 78 -0.38 -0.90 7.46
C GLN A 78 0.93 -0.45 6.82
N GLU A 79 1.15 -0.71 5.53
CA GLU A 79 2.36 -0.26 4.83
C GLU A 79 2.41 1.27 4.68
N HIS A 80 1.29 1.89 4.30
CA HIS A 80 1.24 3.33 4.03
C HIS A 80 0.93 4.21 5.26
N HIS A 81 0.27 3.67 6.27
CA HIS A 81 -0.35 4.41 7.37
C HIS A 81 -0.02 3.82 8.75
N ALA A 82 1.06 3.04 8.89
CA ALA A 82 1.45 2.42 10.17
C ALA A 82 1.43 3.36 11.38
N ASN A 83 1.57 4.68 11.21
CA ASN A 83 1.85 5.59 12.32
C ASN A 83 0.93 6.81 12.46
N VAL A 84 -0.13 6.98 11.68
CA VAL A 84 -0.92 8.24 11.73
C VAL A 84 -2.41 7.97 11.49
N MET A 85 -3.13 7.56 12.55
CA MET A 85 -4.61 7.62 12.56
C MET A 85 -5.12 9.02 12.98
N VAL A 86 -4.22 9.83 13.51
CA VAL A 86 -4.46 11.16 14.09
C VAL A 86 -3.30 12.06 13.67
N ASP A 87 -3.58 13.31 13.33
CA ASP A 87 -2.55 14.25 12.91
C ASP A 87 -1.47 14.44 14.00
N LYS A 88 -0.27 14.90 13.61
CA LYS A 88 0.81 15.13 14.57
C LYS A 88 0.35 16.11 15.65
N GLY A 89 0.43 15.67 16.90
CA GLY A 89 -0.03 16.47 18.04
C GLY A 89 -1.46 16.17 18.46
N LEU A 90 -2.13 15.15 17.90
CA LEU A 90 -3.45 14.68 18.34
C LEU A 90 -3.36 13.27 18.93
N THR A 91 -4.20 12.95 19.92
CA THR A 91 -4.37 11.61 20.50
C THR A 91 -5.82 11.42 20.99
N PHE A 92 -6.21 10.19 21.32
CA PHE A 92 -7.47 9.92 22.00
C PHE A 92 -7.29 9.91 23.52
N ASP A 93 -8.22 10.50 24.27
CA ASP A 93 -8.31 10.33 25.71
C ASP A 93 -8.96 8.96 26.08
N LYS A 94 -9.09 8.69 27.38
CA LYS A 94 -9.64 7.41 27.88
C LYS A 94 -11.15 7.27 27.62
N GLU A 95 -11.84 8.36 27.32
CA GLU A 95 -13.24 8.42 26.90
C GLU A 95 -13.41 8.29 25.37
N GLY A 96 -12.31 8.29 24.61
CA GLY A 96 -12.32 8.19 23.15
C GLY A 96 -12.51 9.52 22.43
N ASN A 97 -12.34 10.67 23.10
CA ASN A 97 -12.36 11.98 22.46
C ASN A 97 -11.00 12.29 21.83
N LEU A 98 -11.01 12.97 20.69
CA LEU A 98 -9.80 13.47 20.03
C LEU A 98 -9.30 14.74 20.74
N ILE A 99 -8.12 14.69 21.34
CA ILE A 99 -7.48 15.78 22.08
C ILE A 99 -6.14 16.17 21.46
N GLN A 100 -5.69 17.40 21.71
CA GLN A 100 -4.35 17.87 21.36
C GLN A 100 -3.34 17.49 22.46
N LEU A 101 -2.19 16.95 22.08
CA LEU A 101 -1.04 16.73 22.97
C LEU A 101 -0.55 18.10 23.46
N SER A 102 -0.89 18.44 24.70
CA SER A 102 -0.34 19.62 25.36
C SER A 102 1.19 19.50 25.42
N PRO A 103 1.96 20.56 25.11
CA PRO A 103 3.40 20.54 25.32
C PRO A 103 3.70 20.30 26.82
N PRO A 104 4.82 19.65 27.17
CA PRO A 104 5.20 19.48 28.56
C PRO A 104 5.31 20.86 29.22
N SER A 105 4.63 21.03 30.35
CA SER A 105 4.82 22.17 31.23
C SER A 105 6.29 22.23 31.62
N ASN A 106 6.95 23.36 31.33
CA ASN A 106 8.26 23.69 31.89
C ASN A 106 8.21 23.76 33.42
#